data_AF-A0A662CP27-F1
#
_entry.id   AF-A0A662CP27-F1
#
_cell.length_a   1.000
_cell.length_b   1.000
_cell.length_c   1.000
_cell.angle_alpha   90.00
_cell.angle_beta   90.00
_cell.angle_gamma   90.00
#
_symmetry.space_group_name_H-M   'P 1'
#
loop_
_entity.id
_entity.type
_entity.pdbx_description
1 polymer ?
#
loop_
_entity_poly.entity_id
_entity_poly.type
_entity_poly.pdbx_seq_one_letter_code
_entity_poly.pdbx_strand_id
1 'polypeptide(L)'
;MNKNVERTRRFVMASLAVIMLLGNTLACTVPGQGNNGGETPQPIPIDPNINNTTIEQGSPAQNGGDGGPGLTIQLSDGQEVPSVIEQLVPVTGVPLTEEEIEAILARLTPWIEDQGLEVDFRLPEEILRPPLSGDTIPETFPSSVDLTKPQPIFDEELEVLRYAPDGQVAIAPFISVTFNQPMIALNTLEALAEEDVPVQVTPVIPGSWSWLGTRTLNFLSDSDLYDRLPMATEYLVTIPAGIQSAVGKTLQDTVQFRFSTPPPIMEDYYPSYGPQPLEPLFFISFDQRIDPSAVIDHIQV
;
A
#
# COMPACT_ATOMS: atom_id res chain seq x y z
N MET A 1 -6.40 -29.44 -64.07
CA MET A 1 -5.58 -28.22 -64.19
C MET A 1 -5.22 -27.72 -62.79
N ASN A 2 -4.32 -28.39 -62.06
CA ASN A 2 -3.89 -27.93 -60.73
C ASN A 2 -2.51 -28.46 -60.28
N LYS A 3 -1.67 -28.97 -61.19
CA LYS A 3 -0.32 -29.48 -60.87
C LYS A 3 0.78 -28.40 -60.93
N ASN A 4 0.50 -27.24 -61.53
CA ASN A 4 1.48 -26.16 -61.66
C ASN A 4 1.53 -25.22 -60.44
N VAL A 5 0.48 -25.19 -59.60
CA VAL A 5 0.46 -24.34 -58.39
C VAL A 5 1.22 -24.99 -57.23
N GLU A 6 1.20 -26.32 -57.10
CA GLU A 6 1.96 -27.03 -56.07
C GLU A 6 3.48 -27.05 -56.34
N ARG A 7 3.91 -27.04 -57.61
CA ARG A 7 5.34 -26.97 -57.96
C ARG A 7 5.96 -25.61 -57.56
N THR A 8 5.23 -24.52 -57.77
CA THR A 8 5.70 -23.16 -57.42
C THR A 8 5.75 -22.96 -55.91
N ARG A 9 4.78 -23.48 -55.15
CA ARG A 9 4.81 -23.46 -53.67
C ARG A 9 5.94 -24.29 -53.07
N ARG A 10 6.26 -25.44 -53.67
CA ARG A 10 7.39 -26.29 -53.24
C ARG A 10 8.75 -25.64 -53.54
N PHE A 11 8.88 -24.91 -54.65
CA PHE A 11 10.11 -24.18 -54.96
C PHE A 11 10.34 -22.97 -54.04
N VAL A 12 9.29 -22.21 -53.70
CA VAL A 12 9.40 -21.05 -52.79
C VAL A 12 9.70 -21.47 -51.35
N MET A 13 9.11 -22.58 -50.87
CA MET A 13 9.42 -23.13 -49.54
C MET A 13 10.83 -23.75 -49.48
N ALA A 14 11.32 -24.35 -50.57
CA ALA A 14 12.69 -24.85 -50.64
C ALA A 14 13.74 -23.73 -50.64
N SER A 15 13.46 -22.58 -51.28
CA SER A 15 14.35 -21.41 -51.23
C SER A 15 14.37 -20.72 -49.86
N LEU A 16 13.26 -20.73 -49.12
CA LEU A 16 13.20 -20.15 -47.77
C LEU A 16 13.94 -21.02 -46.73
N ALA A 17 13.92 -22.35 -46.91
CA ALA A 17 14.63 -23.29 -46.04
C ALA A 17 16.15 -23.26 -46.24
N VAL A 18 16.64 -22.97 -47.46
CA VAL A 18 18.09 -22.89 -47.75
C VAL A 18 18.71 -21.58 -47.25
N ILE A 19 17.94 -20.48 -47.16
CA ILE A 19 18.41 -19.21 -46.59
C ILE A 19 18.45 -19.25 -45.05
N MET A 20 17.60 -20.04 -44.40
CA MET A 20 17.67 -20.26 -42.95
C MET A 20 18.76 -21.27 -42.52
N LEU A 21 19.28 -22.09 -43.44
CA LEU A 21 20.28 -23.12 -43.13
C LEU A 21 21.74 -22.63 -43.24
N LEU A 22 22.00 -21.41 -43.72
CA LEU A 22 23.34 -20.83 -43.87
C LEU A 22 23.69 -19.76 -42.80
N GLY A 23 22.80 -19.51 -41.83
CA GLY A 23 22.97 -18.44 -40.84
C GLY A 23 23.43 -18.84 -39.45
N ASN A 24 23.60 -20.13 -39.14
CA ASN A 24 23.83 -20.55 -37.75
C ASN A 24 24.69 -21.82 -37.63
N THR A 25 26.00 -21.71 -37.82
CA THR A 25 27.00 -22.59 -37.18
C THR A 25 28.39 -21.93 -37.14
N LEU A 26 28.85 -21.56 -35.93
CA LEU A 26 30.23 -21.52 -35.40
C LEU A 26 30.19 -20.57 -34.18
N ALA A 27 30.53 -20.90 -32.95
CA ALA A 27 30.89 -22.13 -32.26
C ALA A 27 30.74 -21.83 -30.75
N CYS A 28 30.42 -22.83 -29.94
CA CYS A 28 30.51 -22.74 -28.48
C CYS A 28 31.98 -22.63 -28.03
N THR A 29 32.31 -21.68 -27.15
CA THR A 29 33.40 -21.83 -26.17
C THR A 29 32.96 -21.26 -24.81
N VAL A 30 33.08 -22.10 -23.80
CA VAL A 30 32.78 -21.93 -22.37
C VAL A 30 33.75 -20.93 -21.71
N PRO A 31 33.34 -20.18 -20.67
CA PRO A 31 34.15 -19.13 -20.06
C PRO A 31 35.20 -19.72 -19.12
N GLY A 32 36.44 -19.29 -19.31
CA GLY A 32 37.55 -19.59 -18.40
C GLY A 32 38.77 -18.80 -18.82
N GLN A 33 39.36 -18.11 -17.83
CA GLN A 33 40.67 -17.47 -17.87
C GLN A 33 40.72 -16.09 -18.56
N GLY A 34 40.78 -15.06 -17.70
CA GLY A 34 40.99 -13.68 -18.11
C GLY A 34 42.41 -13.41 -18.60
N ASN A 35 42.55 -12.35 -19.39
CA ASN A 35 43.50 -11.27 -19.10
C ASN A 35 43.27 -10.08 -20.02
N ASN A 36 43.51 -8.88 -19.47
CA ASN A 36 43.80 -7.61 -20.15
C ASN A 36 42.67 -6.93 -20.93
N GLY A 37 41.76 -6.32 -20.17
CA GLY A 37 40.91 -5.23 -20.65
C GLY A 37 41.75 -3.97 -20.91
N GLY A 38 41.86 -3.58 -22.18
CA GLY A 38 42.14 -2.20 -22.54
C GLY A 38 40.84 -1.42 -22.40
N GLU A 39 40.60 -0.80 -21.25
CA GLU A 39 39.41 0.01 -21.01
C GLU A 39 39.61 1.39 -21.63
N THR A 40 38.90 1.65 -22.73
CA THR A 40 38.70 3.00 -23.24
C THR A 40 37.63 3.68 -22.39
N PRO A 41 37.80 4.95 -21.95
CA PRO A 41 36.77 5.64 -21.19
C PRO A 41 35.55 5.90 -22.08
N GLN A 42 34.40 5.30 -21.74
CA GLN A 42 33.12 5.59 -22.40
C GLN A 42 32.34 6.60 -21.53
N PRO A 43 32.00 7.79 -22.04
CA PRO A 43 31.12 8.73 -21.33
C PRO A 43 29.67 8.24 -21.38
N ILE A 44 28.93 8.41 -20.28
CA ILE A 44 27.50 8.10 -20.17
C ILE A 44 26.71 9.27 -20.78
N PRO A 45 25.83 9.07 -21.78
CA PRO A 45 24.95 10.12 -22.29
C PRO A 45 23.77 10.34 -21.33
N ILE A 46 23.52 11.58 -20.91
CA ILE A 46 22.29 11.99 -20.20
C ILE A 46 21.43 12.78 -21.19
N ASP A 47 20.21 12.29 -21.43
CA ASP A 47 19.26 12.82 -22.42
C ASP A 47 18.45 14.01 -21.81
N PRO A 48 18.49 15.24 -22.37
CA PRO A 48 18.01 16.43 -21.69
C PRO A 48 16.53 16.77 -21.96
N ASN A 49 15.72 15.88 -22.53
CA ASN A 49 14.35 16.23 -22.93
C ASN A 49 13.28 15.57 -22.05
N ILE A 50 13.09 16.11 -20.84
CA ILE A 50 11.89 15.89 -20.05
C ILE A 50 11.26 17.26 -19.74
N ASN A 51 10.24 17.60 -20.52
CA ASN A 51 9.38 18.76 -20.26
C ASN A 51 8.53 18.47 -19.02
N ASN A 52 8.53 19.38 -18.04
CA ASN A 52 7.32 19.79 -17.33
C ASN A 52 7.54 21.08 -16.52
N THR A 53 6.83 22.12 -16.98
CA THR A 53 6.00 23.02 -16.15
C THR A 53 6.66 24.22 -15.43
N THR A 54 6.50 25.36 -16.11
CA THR A 54 6.01 26.67 -15.65
C THR A 54 6.82 27.47 -14.62
N ILE A 55 7.38 28.57 -15.11
CA ILE A 55 7.89 29.72 -14.37
C ILE A 55 6.72 30.68 -14.09
N GLU A 56 6.50 31.03 -12.82
CA GLU A 56 5.90 32.33 -12.47
C GLU A 56 6.97 33.23 -11.82
N GLN A 57 7.17 34.38 -12.46
CA GLN A 57 7.99 35.48 -11.99
C GLN A 57 7.26 36.26 -10.89
N GLY A 58 7.77 36.21 -9.66
CA GLY A 58 7.43 37.17 -8.61
C GLY A 58 8.46 38.32 -8.56
N SER A 59 8.02 39.54 -8.79
CA SER A 59 8.80 40.79 -8.68
C SER A 59 9.22 41.12 -7.23
N PRO A 60 10.21 42.01 -7.00
CA PRO A 60 10.82 42.19 -5.68
C PRO A 60 9.97 43.08 -4.78
N ALA A 61 9.69 42.62 -3.55
CA ALA A 61 9.22 43.49 -2.48
C ALA A 61 10.42 43.97 -1.67
N GLN A 62 10.72 45.26 -1.80
CA GLN A 62 11.68 45.97 -0.99
C GLN A 62 11.02 46.34 0.36
N ASN A 63 11.72 46.04 1.44
CA ASN A 63 12.12 46.98 2.50
C ASN A 63 11.76 46.58 3.95
N GLY A 64 12.73 46.79 4.84
CA GLY A 64 12.49 47.14 6.24
C GLY A 64 13.25 46.29 7.27
N GLY A 65 14.43 46.74 7.71
CA GLY A 65 15.04 46.22 8.95
C GLY A 65 16.54 46.45 9.05
N ASP A 66 16.91 47.51 9.76
CA ASP A 66 18.26 47.94 10.11
C ASP A 66 18.96 46.93 11.05
N GLY A 67 20.27 46.69 10.85
CA GLY A 67 21.16 46.10 11.88
C GLY A 67 21.96 44.85 11.51
N GLY A 68 23.20 45.06 11.03
CA GLY A 68 24.30 44.08 11.06
C GLY A 68 24.89 43.75 9.67
N PRO A 69 26.20 43.44 9.54
CA PRO A 69 26.76 42.95 8.28
C PRO A 69 26.12 41.60 7.95
N GLY A 70 25.04 41.65 7.16
CA GLY A 70 24.33 40.48 6.67
C GLY A 70 25.24 39.62 5.80
N LEU A 71 25.09 38.31 5.94
CA LEU A 71 25.83 37.30 5.19
C LEU A 71 25.61 37.51 3.68
N THR A 72 26.66 37.92 2.96
CA THR A 72 26.65 37.96 1.50
C THR A 72 26.85 36.54 0.97
N ILE A 73 25.75 35.86 0.62
CA ILE A 73 25.82 34.56 -0.06
C ILE A 73 26.06 34.80 -1.54
N GLN A 74 27.24 34.42 -2.03
CA GLN A 74 27.56 34.36 -3.44
C GLN A 74 27.27 32.94 -3.92
N LEU A 75 26.17 32.75 -4.65
CA LEU A 75 25.83 31.48 -5.28
C LEU A 75 26.62 31.36 -6.59
N SER A 76 27.42 30.30 -6.73
CA SER A 76 28.01 29.87 -7.99
C SER A 76 27.40 28.54 -8.39
N ASP A 77 27.03 28.37 -9.66
CA ASP A 77 26.67 27.05 -10.20
C ASP A 77 27.86 26.10 -10.03
N GLY A 78 27.61 24.95 -9.39
CA GLY A 78 28.62 23.92 -9.21
C GLY A 78 28.98 23.30 -10.56
N GLN A 79 30.25 23.43 -10.97
CA GLN A 79 30.78 22.64 -12.08
C GLN A 79 31.30 21.31 -11.56
N GLU A 80 30.80 20.21 -12.12
CA GLU A 80 31.30 18.86 -11.89
C GLU A 80 32.71 18.73 -12.51
N VAL A 81 33.75 19.03 -11.74
CA VAL A 81 35.13 18.72 -12.13
C VAL A 81 35.46 17.33 -11.59
N PRO A 82 35.47 16.27 -12.42
CA PRO A 82 35.84 14.94 -11.94
C PRO A 82 37.30 14.96 -11.46
N SER A 83 37.48 14.66 -10.17
CA SER A 83 38.81 14.50 -9.57
C SER A 83 39.36 13.13 -9.99
N VAL A 84 40.34 13.11 -10.89
CA VAL A 84 41.05 11.88 -11.27
C VAL A 84 41.94 11.45 -10.09
N ILE A 85 41.61 10.34 -9.45
CA ILE A 85 42.43 9.74 -8.38
C ILE A 85 43.56 8.96 -9.05
N GLU A 86 44.81 9.42 -8.92
CA GLU A 86 45.99 8.73 -9.43
C GLU A 86 46.24 7.44 -8.63
N GLN A 87 46.04 6.28 -9.24
CA GLN A 87 46.25 4.97 -8.61
C GLN A 87 47.76 4.66 -8.57
N LEU A 88 48.34 4.59 -7.36
CA LEU A 88 49.75 4.24 -7.17
C LEU A 88 50.01 2.77 -7.56
N VAL A 89 51.03 2.53 -8.37
CA VAL A 89 51.41 1.19 -8.85
C VAL A 89 52.11 0.42 -7.71
N PRO A 90 51.72 -0.83 -7.40
CA PRO A 90 52.38 -1.62 -6.36
C PRO A 90 53.81 -2.01 -6.75
N VAL A 91 54.77 -1.82 -5.84
CA VAL A 91 56.18 -2.22 -6.02
C VAL A 91 56.35 -3.67 -5.62
N THR A 92 56.95 -4.49 -6.49
CA THR A 92 57.23 -5.90 -6.22
C THR A 92 58.49 -6.07 -5.35
N GLY A 93 58.36 -6.76 -4.21
CA GLY A 93 59.49 -7.11 -3.33
C GLY A 93 60.25 -8.36 -3.78
N VAL A 94 61.50 -8.50 -3.33
CA VAL A 94 62.37 -9.67 -3.60
C VAL A 94 62.30 -10.66 -2.41
N PRO A 95 62.10 -11.97 -2.63
CA PRO A 95 62.09 -12.96 -1.54
C PRO A 95 63.50 -13.13 -0.94
N LEU A 96 63.57 -13.36 0.37
CA LEU A 96 64.83 -13.68 1.06
C LEU A 96 65.40 -15.01 0.56
N THR A 97 66.73 -15.14 0.54
CA THR A 97 67.38 -16.41 0.20
C THR A 97 67.30 -17.39 1.36
N GLU A 98 67.46 -18.69 1.07
CA GLU A 98 67.43 -19.75 2.09
C GLU A 98 68.48 -19.51 3.20
N GLU A 99 69.62 -18.92 2.84
CA GLU A 99 70.71 -18.59 3.77
C GLU A 99 70.28 -17.51 4.78
N GLU A 100 69.50 -16.52 4.33
CA GLU A 100 68.94 -15.48 5.19
C GLU A 100 67.87 -16.04 6.12
N ILE A 101 67.08 -17.01 5.64
CA ILE A 101 66.08 -17.73 6.44
C ILE A 101 66.77 -18.59 7.51
N GLU A 102 67.79 -19.36 7.16
CA GLU A 102 68.57 -20.15 8.11
C GLU A 102 69.24 -19.28 9.17
N ALA A 103 69.77 -18.11 8.78
CA ALA A 103 70.35 -17.15 9.73
C ALA A 103 69.33 -16.61 10.73
N ILE A 104 68.05 -16.51 10.33
CA ILE A 104 66.95 -16.13 11.23
C ILE A 104 66.56 -17.32 12.12
N LEU A 105 66.43 -18.53 11.57
CA LEU A 105 66.07 -19.72 12.33
C LEU A 105 67.14 -20.10 13.36
N ALA A 106 68.42 -19.90 13.06
CA ALA A 106 69.52 -20.12 13.99
C ALA A 106 69.48 -19.23 15.23
N ARG A 107 68.66 -18.16 15.24
CA ARG A 107 68.43 -17.32 16.43
C ARG A 107 67.45 -17.95 17.42
N LEU A 108 66.69 -18.96 17.01
CA LEU A 108 65.73 -19.61 17.88
C LEU A 108 66.46 -20.55 18.85
N THR A 109 66.05 -20.52 20.12
CA THR A 109 66.58 -21.42 21.16
C THR A 109 66.21 -22.87 20.83
N PRO A 110 67.11 -23.86 21.02
CA PRO A 110 66.80 -25.26 20.77
C PRO A 110 65.61 -25.71 21.62
N TRP A 111 64.66 -26.38 20.98
CA TRP A 111 63.52 -26.99 21.67
C TRP A 111 64.01 -28.15 22.56
N ILE A 112 63.70 -28.09 23.85
CA ILE A 112 63.97 -29.18 24.79
C ILE A 112 62.70 -30.02 24.85
N GLU A 113 62.76 -31.27 24.37
CA GLU A 113 61.67 -32.23 24.55
C GLU A 113 61.60 -32.67 26.02
N ASP A 114 60.47 -32.40 26.68
CA ASP A 114 60.17 -32.94 28.01
C ASP A 114 59.90 -34.45 27.91
N GLN A 115 60.95 -35.26 27.97
CA GLN A 115 60.82 -36.72 27.97
C GLN A 115 60.24 -37.21 29.31
N GLY A 116 59.00 -37.72 29.28
CA GLY A 116 58.39 -38.42 30.42
C GLY A 116 57.03 -37.90 30.92
N LEU A 117 56.39 -36.96 30.22
CA LEU A 117 55.05 -36.46 30.56
C LEU A 117 53.90 -37.31 29.97
N GLU A 118 54.19 -38.44 29.34
CA GLU A 118 53.18 -39.28 28.72
C GLU A 118 52.49 -40.17 29.77
N VAL A 119 51.37 -39.69 30.29
CA VAL A 119 50.46 -40.50 31.13
C VAL A 119 49.41 -41.11 30.22
N ASP A 120 49.27 -42.44 30.27
CA ASP A 120 48.29 -43.15 29.45
C ASP A 120 46.86 -42.67 29.76
N PHE A 121 46.10 -42.38 28.72
CA PHE A 121 44.84 -41.65 28.83
C PHE A 121 43.75 -42.59 29.41
N ARG A 122 43.31 -42.31 30.64
CA ARG A 122 42.29 -43.14 31.32
C ARG A 122 40.89 -42.88 30.74
N LEU A 123 40.51 -43.66 29.75
CA LEU A 123 39.13 -43.65 29.24
C LEU A 123 38.17 -44.36 30.21
N PRO A 124 36.91 -43.90 30.33
CA PRO A 124 35.86 -44.60 31.05
C PRO A 124 35.56 -45.97 30.42
N GLU A 125 35.17 -46.96 31.22
CA GLU A 125 34.85 -48.32 30.75
C GLU A 125 33.63 -48.37 29.82
N GLU A 126 32.71 -47.39 29.92
CA GLU A 126 31.54 -47.29 29.04
C GLU A 126 31.30 -45.85 28.59
N ILE A 127 31.27 -45.65 27.26
CA ILE A 127 30.91 -44.38 26.63
C ILE A 127 29.41 -44.44 26.31
N LEU A 128 28.62 -43.60 26.98
CA LEU A 128 27.18 -43.48 26.69
C LEU A 128 27.00 -43.04 25.24
N ARG A 129 26.18 -43.78 24.49
CA ARG A 129 25.85 -43.41 23.11
C ARG A 129 25.04 -42.11 23.10
N PRO A 130 25.25 -41.21 22.12
CA PRO A 130 24.40 -40.05 21.93
C PRO A 130 22.93 -40.45 21.82
N PRO A 131 21.99 -39.62 22.30
CA PRO A 131 20.57 -39.90 22.11
C PRO A 131 20.26 -40.01 20.62
N LEU A 132 19.42 -40.99 20.25
CA LEU A 132 18.93 -41.10 18.88
C LEU A 132 18.07 -39.87 18.59
N SER A 133 18.40 -39.13 17.53
CA SER A 133 17.52 -38.09 17.01
C SER A 133 16.22 -38.73 16.50
N GLY A 134 15.11 -38.03 16.63
CA GLY A 134 13.83 -38.48 16.12
C GLY A 134 13.81 -38.56 14.59
N ASP A 135 12.81 -39.25 14.05
CA ASP A 135 12.61 -39.38 12.61
C ASP A 135 12.36 -38.01 11.98
N THR A 136 13.19 -37.64 11.00
CA THR A 136 12.97 -36.44 10.18
C THR A 136 12.03 -36.80 9.05
N ILE A 137 10.88 -36.15 8.97
CA ILE A 137 9.92 -36.31 7.86
C ILE A 137 10.25 -35.23 6.82
N PRO A 138 10.83 -35.59 5.66
CA PRO A 138 11.13 -34.62 4.60
C PRO A 138 9.84 -34.26 3.86
N GLU A 139 9.23 -33.12 4.20
CA GLU A 139 8.19 -32.51 3.38
C GLU A 139 8.82 -31.50 2.40
N THR A 140 8.37 -31.55 1.14
CA THR A 140 8.78 -30.57 0.14
C THR A 140 7.88 -29.35 0.25
N PHE A 141 8.46 -28.15 0.30
CA PHE A 141 7.70 -26.91 0.27
C PHE A 141 7.47 -26.45 -1.19
N PRO A 142 6.25 -26.04 -1.57
CA PRO A 142 5.01 -26.05 -0.79
C PRO A 142 4.46 -27.48 -0.60
N SER A 143 3.90 -27.76 0.57
CA SER A 143 3.32 -29.07 0.88
C SER A 143 2.23 -29.42 -0.14
N SER A 144 2.22 -30.67 -0.62
CA SER A 144 1.19 -31.20 -1.53
C SER A 144 -0.13 -31.51 -0.81
N VAL A 145 -0.18 -31.29 0.50
CA VAL A 145 -1.43 -31.27 1.26
C VAL A 145 -2.21 -30.06 0.75
N ASP A 146 -3.28 -30.32 0.00
CA ASP A 146 -4.28 -29.32 -0.29
C ASP A 146 -4.86 -28.87 1.06
N LEU A 147 -4.31 -27.79 1.60
CA LEU A 147 -4.84 -27.11 2.77
C LEU A 147 -6.15 -26.48 2.33
N THR A 148 -7.21 -27.29 2.23
CA THR A 148 -8.57 -26.79 2.14
C THR A 148 -8.74 -25.83 3.30
N LYS A 149 -8.77 -24.53 2.99
CA LYS A 149 -8.90 -23.47 3.99
C LYS A 149 -10.12 -23.82 4.85
N PRO A 150 -10.01 -23.78 6.18
CA PRO A 150 -11.17 -23.95 7.05
C PRO A 150 -12.28 -23.01 6.56
N GLN A 151 -13.40 -23.59 6.12
CA GLN A 151 -14.54 -22.77 5.73
C GLN A 151 -15.24 -22.30 7.01
N PRO A 152 -15.54 -20.99 7.13
CA PRO A 152 -16.35 -20.51 8.24
C PRO A 152 -17.73 -21.17 8.17
N ILE A 153 -18.13 -21.82 9.25
CA ILE A 153 -19.45 -22.44 9.39
C ILE A 153 -20.40 -21.36 9.90
N PHE A 154 -21.37 -20.97 9.09
CA PHE A 154 -22.46 -20.07 9.47
C PHE A 154 -23.77 -20.88 9.58
N ASP A 155 -23.92 -21.64 10.68
CA ASP A 155 -25.10 -22.48 10.88
C ASP A 155 -26.21 -21.80 11.71
N GLU A 156 -25.89 -20.64 12.28
CA GLU A 156 -26.84 -19.80 13.00
C GLU A 156 -27.90 -19.21 12.06
N GLU A 157 -29.00 -18.74 12.64
CA GLU A 157 -30.02 -17.98 11.92
C GLU A 157 -29.49 -16.58 11.59
N LEU A 158 -29.96 -15.98 10.48
CA LEU A 158 -29.51 -14.64 10.09
C LEU A 158 -30.04 -13.61 11.09
N GLU A 159 -29.14 -12.86 11.70
CA GLU A 159 -29.45 -11.83 12.69
C GLU A 159 -28.67 -10.53 12.40
N VAL A 160 -29.29 -9.39 12.75
CA VAL A 160 -28.63 -8.09 12.79
C VAL A 160 -27.88 -7.95 14.12
N LEU A 161 -26.55 -8.05 14.08
CA LEU A 161 -25.72 -7.94 15.28
C LEU A 161 -25.60 -6.51 15.80
N ARG A 162 -25.51 -5.55 14.88
CA ARG A 162 -25.26 -4.16 15.24
C ARG A 162 -25.86 -3.23 14.21
N TYR A 163 -26.43 -2.15 14.69
CA TYR A 163 -26.79 -0.99 13.89
C TYR A 163 -26.28 0.28 14.55
N ALA A 164 -26.05 1.32 13.76
CA ALA A 164 -25.77 2.66 14.23
C ALA A 164 -26.18 3.68 13.15
N PRO A 165 -26.64 4.89 13.52
CA PRO A 165 -26.83 5.38 14.88
C PRO A 165 -28.10 4.83 15.56
N ASP A 166 -28.24 5.06 16.87
CA ASP A 166 -29.42 4.67 17.64
C ASP A 166 -29.81 5.80 18.62
N GLY A 167 -31.11 6.06 18.74
CA GLY A 167 -31.63 7.11 19.61
C GLY A 167 -31.25 8.53 19.20
N GLN A 168 -31.11 9.43 20.17
CA GLN A 168 -30.81 10.83 19.91
C GLN A 168 -29.31 11.05 19.73
N VAL A 169 -28.90 11.50 18.54
CA VAL A 169 -27.49 11.66 18.17
C VAL A 169 -27.22 13.07 17.70
N ALA A 170 -26.15 13.69 18.23
CA ALA A 170 -25.82 15.07 17.89
C ALA A 170 -25.51 15.23 16.40
N ILE A 171 -24.75 14.30 15.81
CA ILE A 171 -24.41 14.27 14.40
C ILE A 171 -24.42 12.80 13.95
N ALA A 172 -25.00 12.55 12.77
CA ALA A 172 -25.05 11.24 12.16
C ALA A 172 -24.34 11.28 10.79
N PRO A 173 -23.06 10.85 10.70
CA PRO A 173 -22.33 10.88 9.42
C PRO A 173 -22.85 9.84 8.42
N PHE A 174 -23.16 8.62 8.90
CA PHE A 174 -23.61 7.50 8.09
C PHE A 174 -24.51 6.57 8.90
N ILE A 175 -25.23 5.67 8.22
CA ILE A 175 -25.99 4.57 8.82
C ILE A 175 -25.24 3.27 8.55
N SER A 176 -24.97 2.47 9.58
CA SER A 176 -24.30 1.18 9.46
C SER A 176 -25.16 0.06 10.01
N VAL A 177 -25.20 -1.07 9.32
CA VAL A 177 -25.91 -2.30 9.72
C VAL A 177 -24.96 -3.47 9.52
N THR A 178 -24.71 -4.25 10.57
CA THR A 178 -23.82 -5.43 10.54
C THR A 178 -24.62 -6.69 10.85
N PHE A 179 -24.48 -7.69 9.98
CA PHE A 179 -25.08 -9.01 10.12
C PHE A 179 -24.10 -10.03 10.70
N ASN A 180 -24.61 -11.13 11.27
CA ASN A 180 -23.78 -12.22 11.81
C ASN A 180 -23.09 -13.07 10.73
N GLN A 181 -23.54 -12.97 9.48
CA GLN A 181 -23.03 -13.76 8.37
C GLN A 181 -22.95 -12.95 7.06
N PRO A 182 -22.20 -13.43 6.05
CA PRO A 182 -22.11 -12.78 4.75
C PRO A 182 -23.48 -12.69 4.06
N MET A 183 -23.86 -11.49 3.67
CA MET A 183 -25.09 -11.19 2.91
C MET A 183 -24.87 -11.28 1.42
N ILE A 184 -23.68 -10.90 0.98
CA ILE A 184 -23.25 -10.87 -0.41
C ILE A 184 -21.97 -11.70 -0.57
N ALA A 185 -21.72 -12.16 -1.80
CA ALA A 185 -20.47 -12.84 -2.13
C ALA A 185 -19.29 -11.85 -2.03
N LEU A 186 -18.05 -12.36 -1.94
CA LEU A 186 -16.87 -11.50 -2.02
C LEU A 186 -16.56 -11.21 -3.49
N ASN A 187 -16.89 -10.01 -3.95
CA ASN A 187 -16.66 -9.49 -5.30
C ASN A 187 -15.92 -8.13 -5.24
N THR A 188 -15.77 -7.45 -6.38
CA THR A 188 -15.14 -6.11 -6.47
C THR A 188 -16.09 -5.03 -5.94
N LEU A 189 -15.60 -4.09 -5.12
CA LEU A 189 -16.40 -3.05 -4.43
C LEU A 189 -17.50 -2.39 -5.29
N GLU A 190 -17.20 -2.09 -6.56
CA GLU A 190 -18.15 -1.50 -7.52
C GLU A 190 -19.36 -2.40 -7.81
N ALA A 191 -19.13 -3.72 -7.93
CA ALA A 191 -20.18 -4.71 -8.16
C ALA A 191 -21.05 -4.96 -6.91
N LEU A 192 -20.55 -4.64 -5.71
CA LEU A 192 -21.34 -4.74 -4.47
C LEU A 192 -22.32 -3.57 -4.35
N ALA A 193 -21.96 -2.40 -4.90
CA ALA A 193 -22.79 -1.20 -4.84
C ALA A 193 -24.00 -1.26 -5.79
N GLU A 194 -23.94 -2.08 -6.84
CA GLU A 194 -25.03 -2.27 -7.80
C GLU A 194 -26.06 -3.33 -7.37
N GLU A 195 -25.77 -4.10 -6.31
CA GLU A 195 -26.64 -5.18 -5.84
C GLU A 195 -27.77 -4.64 -4.95
N ASP A 196 -28.98 -5.17 -5.10
CA ASP A 196 -30.19 -4.66 -4.43
C ASP A 196 -30.02 -4.66 -2.90
N VAL A 197 -30.01 -3.46 -2.31
CA VAL A 197 -29.87 -3.28 -0.87
C VAL A 197 -31.24 -3.38 -0.20
N PRO A 198 -31.44 -4.31 0.74
CA PRO A 198 -32.76 -4.60 1.28
C PRO A 198 -33.22 -3.63 2.39
N VAL A 199 -32.39 -2.65 2.76
CA VAL A 199 -32.63 -1.74 3.90
C VAL A 199 -33.33 -0.46 3.45
N GLN A 200 -34.41 -0.09 4.15
CA GLN A 200 -35.21 1.09 3.86
C GLN A 200 -35.02 2.15 4.94
N VAL A 201 -34.85 3.41 4.52
CA VAL A 201 -34.72 4.57 5.41
C VAL A 201 -35.87 5.53 5.15
N THR A 202 -36.53 5.97 6.21
CA THR A 202 -37.61 6.96 6.17
C THR A 202 -37.25 8.15 7.08
N PRO A 203 -37.30 9.41 6.62
CA PRO A 203 -37.68 9.85 5.27
C PRO A 203 -36.65 9.45 4.19
N VAL A 204 -37.10 9.42 2.93
CA VAL A 204 -36.21 9.16 1.80
C VAL A 204 -35.23 10.30 1.66
N ILE A 205 -33.95 9.96 1.67
CA ILE A 205 -32.84 10.91 1.57
C ILE A 205 -31.93 10.49 0.41
N PRO A 206 -31.38 11.46 -0.35
CA PRO A 206 -30.42 11.17 -1.40
C PRO A 206 -29.15 10.61 -0.77
N GLY A 207 -28.67 9.49 -1.33
CA GLY A 207 -27.52 8.79 -0.81
C GLY A 207 -27.32 7.44 -1.47
N SER A 208 -26.17 6.86 -1.17
CA SER A 208 -25.70 5.62 -1.74
C SER A 208 -25.38 4.62 -0.64
N TRP A 209 -25.79 3.37 -0.86
CA TRP A 209 -25.42 2.26 -0.01
C TRP A 209 -24.12 1.63 -0.51
N SER A 210 -23.24 1.28 0.42
CA SER A 210 -21.99 0.61 0.15
C SER A 210 -21.77 -0.52 1.15
N TRP A 211 -21.36 -1.67 0.64
CA TRP A 211 -20.97 -2.81 1.47
C TRP A 211 -19.54 -2.64 1.98
N LEU A 212 -19.38 -2.53 3.29
CA LEU A 212 -18.10 -2.61 3.98
C LEU A 212 -17.77 -4.08 4.25
N GLY A 213 -17.19 -4.74 3.24
CA GLY A 213 -16.99 -6.20 3.24
C GLY A 213 -18.31 -6.94 2.98
N THR A 214 -18.40 -8.22 3.35
CA THR A 214 -19.58 -9.05 2.99
C THR A 214 -20.72 -9.04 4.00
N ARG A 215 -20.54 -8.39 5.16
CA ARG A 215 -21.47 -8.47 6.31
C ARG A 215 -21.98 -7.12 6.82
N THR A 216 -21.35 -6.03 6.42
CA THR A 216 -21.65 -4.70 6.95
C THR A 216 -22.06 -3.81 5.80
N LEU A 217 -23.21 -3.20 5.94
CA LEU A 217 -23.80 -2.28 4.97
C LEU A 217 -23.72 -0.87 5.56
N ASN A 218 -23.28 0.10 4.75
CA ASN A 218 -23.11 1.49 5.15
C ASN A 218 -23.85 2.42 4.19
N PHE A 219 -24.65 3.36 4.70
CA PHE A 219 -25.34 4.38 3.93
C PHE A 219 -24.63 5.72 4.09
N LEU A 220 -24.29 6.33 2.97
CA LEU A 220 -23.72 7.68 2.89
C LEU A 220 -24.73 8.61 2.21
N SER A 221 -24.93 9.81 2.76
CA SER A 221 -25.80 10.81 2.13
C SER A 221 -25.06 11.49 0.99
N ASP A 222 -25.72 11.62 -0.16
CA ASP A 222 -25.16 12.29 -1.32
C ASP A 222 -25.48 13.79 -1.21
N SER A 223 -24.50 14.58 -0.79
CA SER A 223 -24.61 16.04 -0.65
C SER A 223 -23.26 16.71 -0.88
N ASP A 224 -23.24 17.72 -1.75
CA ASP A 224 -22.03 18.54 -1.99
C ASP A 224 -21.73 19.51 -0.83
N LEU A 225 -22.69 19.70 0.07
CA LEU A 225 -22.62 20.72 1.11
C LEU A 225 -22.19 20.17 2.47
N TYR A 226 -22.38 18.87 2.70
CA TYR A 226 -22.16 18.26 4.01
C TYR A 226 -21.94 16.75 3.90
N ASP A 227 -20.98 16.24 4.67
CA ASP A 227 -20.66 14.80 4.78
C ASP A 227 -21.37 14.18 6.00
N ARG A 228 -22.71 14.30 6.01
CA ARG A 228 -23.58 13.78 7.08
C ARG A 228 -25.03 13.68 6.65
N LEU A 229 -25.82 12.93 7.41
CA LEU A 229 -27.28 12.91 7.28
C LEU A 229 -27.88 14.29 7.62
N PRO A 230 -29.00 14.68 6.98
CA PRO A 230 -29.71 15.92 7.32
C PRO A 230 -30.05 16.03 8.81
N MET A 231 -29.80 17.22 9.35
CA MET A 231 -30.10 17.58 10.75
C MET A 231 -31.61 17.81 10.96
N ALA A 232 -32.04 17.98 12.21
CA ALA A 232 -33.44 18.21 12.59
C ALA A 232 -34.44 17.18 12.04
N THR A 233 -34.02 15.92 11.89
CA THR A 233 -34.81 14.88 11.25
C THR A 233 -34.86 13.61 12.10
N GLU A 234 -36.05 13.02 12.23
CA GLU A 234 -36.22 11.68 12.80
C GLU A 234 -36.14 10.65 11.67
N TYR A 235 -35.30 9.64 11.85
CA TYR A 235 -35.11 8.55 10.90
C TYR A 235 -35.62 7.23 11.47
N LEU A 236 -36.36 6.49 10.65
CA LEU A 236 -36.70 5.09 10.85
C LEU A 236 -35.97 4.25 9.81
N VAL A 237 -35.15 3.32 10.30
CA VAL A 237 -34.48 2.33 9.44
C VAL A 237 -35.18 1.00 9.61
N THR A 238 -35.60 0.41 8.49
CA THR A 238 -36.35 -0.85 8.44
C THR A 238 -35.60 -1.87 7.61
N ILE A 239 -35.36 -3.04 8.20
CA ILE A 239 -34.76 -4.21 7.57
C ILE A 239 -35.86 -5.27 7.52
N PRO A 240 -36.52 -5.49 6.37
CA PRO A 240 -37.65 -6.40 6.26
C PRO A 240 -37.25 -7.85 6.56
N ALA A 241 -38.19 -8.62 7.11
CA ALA A 241 -38.05 -10.07 7.20
C ALA A 241 -37.98 -10.71 5.80
N GLY A 242 -37.39 -11.91 5.73
CA GLY A 242 -37.30 -12.70 4.50
C GLY A 242 -36.08 -12.40 3.62
N ILE A 243 -35.20 -11.48 4.03
CA ILE A 243 -33.93 -11.26 3.34
C ILE A 243 -33.06 -12.49 3.47
N GLN A 244 -32.47 -12.93 2.35
CA GLN A 244 -31.58 -14.07 2.31
C GLN A 244 -30.12 -13.63 2.33
N SER A 245 -29.31 -14.31 3.14
CA SER A 245 -27.85 -14.17 3.16
C SER A 245 -27.20 -14.95 2.01
N ALA A 246 -25.92 -14.68 1.72
CA ALA A 246 -25.15 -15.44 0.73
C ALA A 246 -24.99 -16.94 1.10
N VAL A 247 -25.17 -17.28 2.37
CA VAL A 247 -25.15 -18.67 2.88
C VAL A 247 -26.53 -19.34 2.77
N GLY A 248 -27.57 -18.60 2.38
CA GLY A 248 -28.92 -19.12 2.15
C GLY A 248 -29.86 -19.07 3.35
N LYS A 249 -29.39 -18.67 4.55
CA LYS A 249 -30.24 -18.43 5.72
C LYS A 249 -31.02 -17.12 5.55
N THR A 250 -32.21 -17.05 6.13
CA THR A 250 -33.13 -15.92 6.01
C THR A 250 -33.36 -15.21 7.34
N LEU A 251 -33.53 -13.90 7.30
CA LEU A 251 -33.89 -13.10 8.47
C LEU A 251 -35.36 -13.37 8.82
N GLN A 252 -35.62 -13.88 10.03
CA GLN A 252 -36.98 -14.29 10.43
C GLN A 252 -37.90 -13.10 10.71
N ASP A 253 -37.39 -12.11 11.44
CA ASP A 253 -38.17 -10.98 11.92
C ASP A 253 -37.70 -9.66 11.30
N THR A 254 -38.63 -8.73 11.13
CA THR A 254 -38.31 -7.39 10.66
C THR A 254 -37.61 -6.62 11.78
N VAL A 255 -36.41 -6.12 11.50
CA VAL A 255 -35.65 -5.31 12.45
C VAL A 255 -35.85 -3.83 12.13
N GLN A 256 -36.26 -3.06 13.14
CA GLN A 256 -36.46 -1.62 13.03
C GLN A 256 -35.74 -0.90 14.14
N PHE A 257 -35.06 0.19 13.79
CA PHE A 257 -34.46 1.08 14.76
C PHE A 257 -34.66 2.53 14.34
N ARG A 258 -34.62 3.42 15.33
CA ARG A 258 -34.89 4.85 15.15
C ARG A 258 -33.75 5.66 15.72
N PHE A 259 -33.40 6.72 15.01
CA PHE A 259 -32.51 7.73 15.53
C PHE A 259 -32.96 9.11 15.10
N SER A 260 -32.59 10.14 15.85
CA SER A 260 -32.95 11.51 15.54
C SER A 260 -31.75 12.44 15.67
N THR A 261 -31.68 13.40 14.76
CA THR A 261 -30.74 14.51 14.82
C THR A 261 -31.41 15.72 15.46
N PRO A 262 -30.70 16.51 16.29
CA PRO A 262 -31.31 17.62 17.03
C PRO A 262 -31.84 18.73 16.10
N PRO A 263 -32.87 19.46 16.55
CA PRO A 263 -33.37 20.65 15.85
C PRO A 263 -32.37 21.82 15.95
N PRO A 264 -32.46 22.82 15.05
CA PRO A 264 -31.59 23.99 15.11
C PRO A 264 -31.83 24.79 16.39
N ILE A 265 -30.74 25.28 16.98
CA ILE A 265 -30.75 26.16 18.14
C ILE A 265 -30.33 27.55 17.69
N MET A 266 -31.08 28.57 18.10
CA MET A 266 -30.70 29.96 17.87
C MET A 266 -29.52 30.33 18.76
N GLU A 267 -28.42 30.79 18.17
CA GLU A 267 -27.21 31.16 18.89
C GLU A 267 -27.16 32.65 19.20
N ASP A 268 -27.48 33.48 18.21
CA ASP A 268 -27.45 34.94 18.33
C ASP A 268 -28.57 35.57 17.49
N TYR A 269 -28.96 36.79 17.86
CA TYR A 269 -29.95 37.56 17.12
C TYR A 269 -29.74 39.06 17.31
N TYR A 270 -30.10 39.81 16.28
CA TYR A 270 -30.05 41.26 16.26
C TYR A 270 -31.32 41.82 15.58
N PRO A 271 -31.90 42.91 16.09
CA PRO A 271 -31.52 43.63 17.31
C PRO A 271 -32.02 42.94 18.57
N SER A 272 -31.22 42.97 19.64
CA SER A 272 -31.55 42.32 20.93
C SER A 272 -32.14 43.27 21.98
N TYR A 273 -31.77 44.55 21.96
CA TYR A 273 -32.28 45.56 22.89
C TYR A 273 -32.09 46.99 22.36
N GLY A 274 -32.93 47.92 22.82
CA GLY A 274 -32.78 49.36 22.64
C GLY A 274 -33.56 49.96 21.47
N PRO A 275 -33.61 51.31 21.37
CA PRO A 275 -34.31 52.00 20.28
C PRO A 275 -33.74 51.61 18.91
N GLN A 276 -34.61 51.23 17.98
CA GLN A 276 -34.25 50.83 16.63
C GLN A 276 -34.58 51.92 15.61
N PRO A 277 -33.80 52.05 14.51
CA PRO A 277 -34.16 52.91 13.40
C PRO A 277 -35.46 52.44 12.73
N LEU A 278 -36.04 53.26 11.83
CA LEU A 278 -37.28 52.92 11.12
C LEU A 278 -37.15 51.70 10.20
N GLU A 279 -35.92 51.40 9.76
CA GLU A 279 -35.59 50.23 8.93
C GLU A 279 -34.45 49.45 9.63
N PRO A 280 -34.75 48.67 10.68
CA PRO A 280 -33.74 47.87 11.36
C PRO A 280 -33.37 46.64 10.54
N LEU A 281 -32.09 46.28 10.57
CA LEU A 281 -31.62 45.00 10.04
C LEU A 281 -31.94 43.90 11.06
N PHE A 282 -32.67 42.87 10.64
CA PHE A 282 -32.86 41.66 11.42
C PHE A 282 -31.81 40.62 11.04
N PHE A 283 -31.20 40.01 12.05
CA PHE A 283 -30.24 38.92 11.89
C PHE A 283 -30.50 37.86 12.96
N ILE A 284 -30.42 36.60 12.57
CA ILE A 284 -30.49 35.45 13.47
C ILE A 284 -29.45 34.43 12.99
N SER A 285 -28.62 33.94 13.91
CA SER A 285 -27.71 32.82 13.65
C SER A 285 -28.20 31.55 14.34
N PHE A 286 -27.88 30.41 13.73
CA PHE A 286 -28.20 29.09 14.23
C PHE A 286 -26.91 28.24 14.30
N ASP A 287 -26.90 27.28 15.22
CA ASP A 287 -25.81 26.32 15.43
C ASP A 287 -25.63 25.32 14.26
N GLN A 288 -26.61 25.29 13.36
CA GLN A 288 -26.61 24.45 12.18
C GLN A 288 -27.07 25.21 10.94
N ARG A 289 -26.70 24.67 9.78
CA ARG A 289 -27.14 25.19 8.48
C ARG A 289 -28.64 24.98 8.34
N ILE A 290 -29.36 26.04 8.00
CA ILE A 290 -30.80 26.08 7.81
C ILE A 290 -31.15 26.46 6.36
N ASP A 291 -32.36 26.17 5.92
CA ASP A 291 -32.97 26.81 4.75
C ASP A 291 -33.61 28.14 5.18
N PRO A 292 -33.06 29.30 4.77
CA PRO A 292 -33.58 30.60 5.17
C PRO A 292 -35.05 30.81 4.78
N SER A 293 -35.49 30.24 3.65
CA SER A 293 -36.85 30.41 3.15
C SER A 293 -37.86 29.62 3.99
N ALA A 294 -37.47 28.45 4.50
CA ALA A 294 -38.32 27.67 5.40
C ALA A 294 -38.40 28.29 6.81
N VAL A 295 -37.31 28.92 7.26
CA VAL A 295 -37.24 29.51 8.60
C VAL A 295 -37.98 30.85 8.68
N ILE A 296 -37.95 31.69 7.64
CA ILE A 296 -38.58 33.02 7.68
C ILE A 296 -40.08 32.96 7.94
N ASP A 297 -40.77 31.92 7.46
CA ASP A 297 -42.20 31.69 7.69
C ASP A 297 -42.55 31.45 9.18
N HIS A 298 -41.55 31.10 9.99
CA HIS A 298 -41.69 30.81 11.41
C HIS A 298 -41.23 31.96 12.31
N ILE A 299 -40.66 33.03 11.74
CA ILE A 299 -40.19 34.20 12.49
C ILE A 299 -41.34 35.21 12.62
N GLN A 300 -41.64 35.60 13.86
CA GLN A 300 -42.58 36.68 14.17
C GLN A 300 -41.83 37.79 14.90
N VAL A 301 -42.06 39.03 14.47
CA VAL A 301 -41.42 40.25 14.99
C VAL A 301 -42.46 41.14 15.64
#